data_AF-A0A0C6ECR1-F1
#
_entry.id   AF-A0A0C6ECR1-F1
#
_cell.length_a   1.000
_cell.length_b   1.000
_cell.length_c   1.000
_cell.angle_alpha   90.00
_cell.angle_beta   90.00
_cell.angle_gamma   90.00
#
_symmetry.space_group_name_H-M   'P 1'
#
loop_
_entity.id
_entity.type
_entity.pdbx_description
1 polymer ?
#
loop_
_entity_poly.entity_id
_entity_poly.type
_entity_poly.pdbx_seq_one_letter_code
_entity_poly.pdbx_strand_id
1 'polypeptide(L)'
;MIKQAINDDLNLKPYLGLIDVYEKLLFAVDEVSFGGEGRTDIVAVGVRGGSACPVLVELKPDRQLTRLIEQLDTYAQKVAEFKPQIQAILEACVERRVDCSCIGKMIVWPCAVGEPSPDILKECRKRSITVIESDVPDWNGQISFSFHPVGEVYSPVALGKDRK
;
A
#
# COMPACT_ATOMS: atom_id res chain seq x y z
N MET A 1 8.33 10.58 0.77
CA MET A 1 6.90 10.25 0.71
C MET A 1 6.10 10.91 1.85
N ILE A 2 6.08 10.38 3.09
CA ILE A 2 5.23 10.97 4.17
C ILE A 2 5.56 12.45 4.42
N LYS A 3 6.85 12.80 4.56
CA LYS A 3 7.29 14.20 4.73
C LYS A 3 6.83 15.13 3.61
N GLN A 4 6.71 14.64 2.38
CA GLN A 4 6.23 15.44 1.25
C GLN A 4 4.70 15.58 1.34
N ALA A 5 4.00 14.50 1.67
CA ALA A 5 2.55 14.46 1.80
C ALA A 5 1.98 15.34 2.94
N ILE A 6 2.79 15.76 3.92
CA ILE A 6 2.38 16.72 4.96
C ILE A 6 1.83 18.02 4.35
N ASN A 7 2.37 18.45 3.20
CA ASN A 7 1.92 19.68 2.55
C ASN A 7 0.66 19.49 1.69
N ASP A 8 0.24 18.24 1.48
CA ASP A 8 -0.89 17.86 0.61
C ASP A 8 -1.99 17.11 1.39
N ASP A 9 -2.29 17.53 2.62
CA ASP A 9 -3.34 16.93 3.45
C ASP A 9 -3.16 15.41 3.62
N LEU A 10 -1.89 14.99 3.76
CA LEU A 10 -1.48 13.59 3.90
C LEU A 10 -1.87 12.70 2.69
N ASN A 11 -2.10 13.30 1.52
CA ASN A 11 -2.42 12.58 0.29
C ASN A 11 -1.15 12.02 -0.37
N LEU A 12 -1.02 10.70 -0.38
CA LEU A 12 0.08 9.96 -1.00
C LEU A 12 -0.06 9.82 -2.52
N LYS A 13 -1.27 10.02 -3.08
CA LYS A 13 -1.55 9.82 -4.50
C LYS A 13 -0.59 10.57 -5.45
N PRO A 14 -0.31 11.88 -5.27
CA PRO A 14 0.56 12.63 -6.18
C PRO A 14 1.98 12.09 -6.22
N TYR A 15 2.42 11.52 -5.10
CA TYR A 15 3.76 10.99 -4.95
C TYR A 15 3.89 9.61 -5.59
N LEU A 16 2.87 8.76 -5.46
CA LEU A 16 2.91 7.36 -5.90
C LEU A 16 2.57 7.12 -7.39
N GLY A 17 2.34 8.19 -8.17
CA GLY A 17 2.00 8.06 -9.60
C GLY A 17 0.63 7.41 -9.87
N LEU A 18 -0.25 7.35 -8.86
CA LEU A 18 -1.53 6.62 -8.92
C LEU A 18 -2.68 7.47 -9.47
N ILE A 19 -2.46 8.13 -10.61
CA ILE A 19 -3.34 9.20 -11.11
C ILE A 19 -4.79 8.71 -11.34
N ASP A 20 -4.97 7.47 -11.80
CA ASP A 20 -6.27 6.97 -12.30
C ASP A 20 -7.00 5.97 -11.40
N VAL A 21 -6.40 5.53 -10.29
CA VAL A 21 -6.99 4.45 -9.45
C VAL A 21 -7.72 4.98 -8.23
N TYR A 22 -7.23 6.08 -7.65
CA TYR A 22 -7.84 6.68 -6.47
C TYR A 22 -8.14 8.15 -6.73
N GLU A 23 -9.23 8.66 -6.17
CA GLU A 23 -9.48 10.09 -6.05
C GLU A 23 -8.50 10.71 -5.03
N LYS A 24 -8.33 10.02 -3.90
CA LYS A 24 -7.35 10.33 -2.84
C LYS A 24 -6.74 9.04 -2.28
N LEU A 25 -5.49 9.10 -1.85
CA LEU A 25 -4.85 8.03 -1.08
C LEU A 25 -4.30 8.63 0.20
N LEU A 26 -5.06 8.55 1.28
CA LEU A 26 -4.78 9.26 2.53
C LEU A 26 -3.91 8.41 3.44
N PHE A 27 -2.78 8.94 3.90
CA PHE A 27 -1.97 8.27 4.93
C PHE A 27 -2.78 8.15 6.23
N ALA A 28 -2.72 7.00 6.89
CA ALA A 28 -3.37 6.78 8.18
C ALA A 28 -2.34 6.49 9.29
N VAL A 29 -1.52 5.45 9.12
CA VAL A 29 -0.57 4.97 10.14
C VAL A 29 0.68 4.36 9.49
N ASP A 30 1.82 4.46 10.17
CA ASP A 30 3.10 3.84 9.81
C ASP A 30 3.56 2.80 10.84
N GLU A 31 4.43 1.89 10.38
CA GLU A 31 5.11 0.84 11.17
C GLU A 31 4.19 0.01 12.08
N VAL A 32 3.01 -0.36 11.59
CA VAL A 32 2.03 -1.10 12.39
C VAL A 32 2.38 -2.59 12.43
N SER A 33 2.30 -3.18 13.63
CA SER A 33 2.52 -4.62 13.82
C SER A 33 1.54 -5.23 14.83
N PHE A 34 1.15 -6.48 14.60
CA PHE A 34 0.37 -7.28 15.55
C PHE A 34 1.29 -8.20 16.36
N GLY A 35 2.08 -7.60 17.27
CA GLY A 35 2.92 -8.39 18.20
C GLY A 35 4.07 -9.15 17.52
N GLY A 36 4.58 -8.64 16.39
CA GLY A 36 5.67 -9.24 15.62
C GLY A 36 5.20 -10.11 14.44
N GLU A 37 3.94 -10.55 14.43
CA GLU A 37 3.28 -11.17 13.29
C GLU A 37 2.44 -10.13 12.55
N GLY A 38 2.36 -10.19 11.21
CA GLY A 38 1.60 -9.21 10.43
C GLY A 38 2.08 -7.78 10.66
N ARG A 39 3.22 -7.42 10.05
CA ARG A 39 3.71 -6.05 9.98
C ARG A 39 3.37 -5.46 8.63
N THR A 40 2.95 -4.20 8.61
CA THR A 40 3.04 -3.40 7.39
C THR A 40 3.74 -2.08 7.63
N ASP A 41 4.51 -1.61 6.63
CA ASP A 41 5.25 -0.37 6.78
C ASP A 41 4.33 0.85 6.76
N ILE A 42 3.27 0.86 5.94
CA ILE A 42 2.27 1.94 5.91
C ILE A 42 0.87 1.37 5.66
N VAL A 43 -0.12 1.87 6.39
CA VAL A 43 -1.54 1.75 6.04
C VAL A 43 -2.06 3.11 5.60
N ALA A 44 -2.67 3.13 4.43
CA ALA A 44 -3.37 4.27 3.86
C ALA A 44 -4.85 3.93 3.63
N VAL A 45 -5.65 4.94 3.27
CA VAL A 45 -7.05 4.79 2.86
C VAL A 45 -7.21 5.33 1.45
N GLY A 46 -7.50 4.42 0.52
CA GLY A 46 -7.79 4.74 -0.87
C GLY A 46 -9.26 5.07 -1.07
N VAL A 47 -9.53 6.28 -1.56
CA VAL A 47 -10.89 6.77 -1.87
C VAL A 47 -11.15 6.63 -3.35
N ARG A 48 -12.27 6.04 -3.73
CA ARG A 48 -12.71 5.90 -5.13
C ARG A 48 -14.22 5.75 -5.21
N GLY A 49 -14.87 6.55 -6.07
CA GLY A 49 -16.30 6.42 -6.34
C GLY A 49 -17.17 6.60 -5.09
N GLY A 50 -16.74 7.45 -4.16
CA GLY A 50 -17.42 7.66 -2.87
C GLY A 50 -17.21 6.56 -1.81
N SER A 51 -16.48 5.48 -2.14
CA SER A 51 -16.08 4.45 -1.18
C SER A 51 -14.63 4.64 -0.73
N ALA A 52 -14.30 4.19 0.48
CA ALA A 52 -12.93 4.22 1.01
C ALA A 52 -12.53 2.82 1.48
N CYS A 53 -11.39 2.31 1.02
CA CYS A 53 -10.85 1.00 1.40
C CYS A 53 -9.45 1.17 2.01
N PRO A 54 -9.05 0.31 2.96
CA PRO A 54 -7.65 0.22 3.39
C PRO A 54 -6.73 -0.11 2.21
N VAL A 55 -5.53 0.47 2.22
CA VAL A 55 -4.45 0.20 1.27
C VAL A 55 -3.18 -0.06 2.07
N LEU A 56 -2.64 -1.26 1.92
CA LEU A 56 -1.40 -1.68 2.55
C LEU A 56 -0.23 -1.38 1.63
N VAL A 57 0.84 -0.79 2.19
CA VAL A 57 2.02 -0.40 1.42
C VAL A 57 3.26 -0.92 2.14
N GLU A 58 3.98 -1.82 1.48
CA GLU A 58 5.33 -2.23 1.91
C GLU A 58 6.39 -1.41 1.19
N LEU A 59 7.42 -1.03 1.93
CA LEU A 59 8.61 -0.40 1.38
C LEU A 59 9.70 -1.46 1.25
N LYS A 60 10.37 -1.54 0.09
CA LYS A 60 11.51 -2.43 -0.09
C LYS A 60 12.84 -1.68 0.05
N PRO A 61 13.43 -1.55 1.25
CA PRO A 61 14.83 -1.17 1.36
C PRO A 61 15.71 -2.38 0.98
N ASP A 62 15.71 -3.45 1.79
CA ASP A 62 16.66 -4.58 1.62
C ASP A 62 15.99 -5.97 1.65
N ARG A 63 14.69 -6.06 1.96
CA ARG A 63 14.00 -7.35 2.19
C ARG A 63 13.85 -8.17 0.90
N GLN A 64 13.84 -9.49 1.02
CA GLN A 64 13.43 -10.38 -0.06
C GLN A 64 11.96 -10.16 -0.40
N LEU A 65 11.63 -10.07 -1.68
CA LEU A 65 10.29 -9.68 -2.11
C LEU A 65 9.20 -10.68 -1.70
N THR A 66 9.50 -11.98 -1.70
CA THR A 66 8.58 -13.03 -1.23
C THR A 66 8.05 -12.70 0.16
N ARG A 67 8.94 -12.21 1.04
CA ARG A 67 8.58 -11.79 2.39
C ARG A 67 7.65 -10.57 2.40
N LEU A 68 7.85 -9.59 1.51
CA LEU A 68 6.96 -8.42 1.43
C LEU A 68 5.54 -8.83 0.98
N ILE A 69 5.45 -9.75 0.01
CA ILE A 69 4.17 -10.30 -0.44
C ILE A 69 3.46 -11.04 0.71
N GLU A 70 4.19 -11.90 1.44
CA GLU A 70 3.67 -12.60 2.62
C GLU A 70 3.23 -11.64 3.73
N GLN A 71 3.97 -10.54 3.94
CA GLN A 71 3.59 -9.51 4.91
C GLN A 71 2.28 -8.83 4.54
N LEU A 72 2.12 -8.43 3.27
CA LEU A 72 0.88 -7.85 2.77
C LEU A 72 -0.31 -8.80 2.92
N ASP A 73 -0.14 -10.07 2.56
CA ASP A 73 -1.20 -11.07 2.68
C ASP A 73 -1.55 -11.36 4.15
N THR A 74 -0.54 -11.48 5.02
CA THR A 74 -0.73 -11.69 6.46
C THR A 74 -1.48 -10.51 7.09
N TYR A 75 -1.06 -9.28 6.75
CA TYR A 75 -1.72 -8.10 7.29
C TYR A 75 -3.14 -7.95 6.74
N ALA A 76 -3.39 -8.29 5.47
CA ALA A 76 -4.74 -8.35 4.91
C ALA A 76 -5.66 -9.34 5.66
N GLN A 77 -5.12 -10.49 6.07
CA GLN A 77 -5.86 -11.44 6.93
C GLN A 77 -6.17 -10.82 8.30
N LYS A 78 -5.23 -10.08 8.90
CA LYS A 78 -5.46 -9.37 10.16
C LYS A 78 -6.50 -8.25 10.02
N VAL A 79 -6.56 -7.57 8.87
CA VAL A 79 -7.65 -6.63 8.54
C VAL A 79 -9.01 -7.31 8.55
N ALA A 80 -9.11 -8.52 7.99
CA ALA A 80 -10.35 -9.29 8.03
C ALA A 80 -10.69 -9.78 9.46
N GLU A 81 -9.70 -10.26 10.21
CA GLU A 81 -9.85 -10.80 11.58
C GLU A 81 -10.30 -9.71 12.58
N PHE A 82 -9.66 -8.55 12.56
CA PHE A 82 -9.90 -7.43 13.47
C PHE A 82 -10.65 -6.28 12.80
N LYS A 83 -11.57 -6.63 11.88
CA LYS A 83 -12.26 -5.67 11.02
C LYS A 83 -12.87 -4.48 11.79
N PRO A 84 -13.66 -4.66 12.87
CA PRO A 84 -14.26 -3.53 13.58
C PRO A 84 -13.23 -2.58 14.19
N GLN A 85 -12.15 -3.13 14.77
CA GLN A 85 -11.11 -2.34 15.44
C GLN A 85 -10.29 -1.54 14.43
N ILE A 86 -9.87 -2.19 13.34
CA ILE A 86 -9.10 -1.54 12.28
C ILE A 86 -9.94 -0.48 11.57
N GLN A 87 -11.22 -0.79 11.31
CA GLN A 87 -12.14 0.19 10.74
C GLN A 87 -12.24 1.43 11.64
N ALA A 88 -12.47 1.28 12.95
CA ALA A 88 -12.57 2.41 13.86
C ALA A 88 -11.30 3.29 13.87
N ILE A 89 -10.12 2.66 13.85
CA ILE A 89 -8.83 3.38 13.79
C ILE A 89 -8.72 4.17 12.48
N LEU A 90 -8.98 3.52 11.34
CA LEU A 90 -8.85 4.17 10.04
C LEU A 90 -9.87 5.30 9.86
N GLU A 91 -11.12 5.09 10.28
CA GLU A 91 -12.16 6.13 10.24
C GLU A 91 -11.79 7.36 11.08
N ALA A 92 -11.14 7.15 12.24
CA ALA A 92 -10.61 8.23 13.07
C ALA A 92 -9.44 8.97 12.42
N CYS A 93 -8.60 8.30 11.63
CA CYS A 93 -7.48 8.93 10.93
C CYS A 93 -7.90 9.79 9.73
N VAL A 94 -8.99 9.42 9.02
CA VAL A 94 -9.35 10.04 7.73
C VAL A 94 -10.73 10.70 7.69
N GLU A 95 -11.40 10.80 8.85
CA GLU A 95 -12.70 11.46 9.05
C GLU A 95 -13.80 11.02 8.06
N ARG A 96 -13.82 9.73 7.72
CA ARG A 96 -14.80 9.13 6.79
C ARG A 96 -14.99 7.67 7.09
N ARG A 97 -16.11 7.11 6.63
CA ARG A 97 -16.33 5.66 6.71
C ARG A 97 -15.34 4.88 5.84
N VAL A 98 -14.84 3.77 6.36
CA VAL A 98 -13.88 2.89 5.70
C VAL A 98 -14.46 1.49 5.59
N ASP A 99 -14.55 0.97 4.37
CA ASP A 99 -14.96 -0.41 4.12
C ASP A 99 -13.76 -1.35 4.22
N CYS A 100 -13.62 -1.99 5.39
CA CYS A 100 -12.62 -3.03 5.60
C CYS A 100 -13.06 -4.42 5.07
N SER A 101 -14.00 -4.50 4.11
CA SER A 101 -14.27 -5.72 3.32
C SER A 101 -13.48 -5.78 2.02
N CYS A 102 -12.85 -4.67 1.62
CA CYS A 102 -11.93 -4.55 0.50
C CYS A 102 -10.52 -4.20 0.99
N ILE A 103 -9.51 -4.46 0.17
CA ILE A 103 -8.13 -4.04 0.44
C ILE A 103 -7.34 -3.78 -0.84
N GLY A 104 -6.59 -2.68 -0.87
CA GLY A 104 -5.52 -2.44 -1.84
C GLY A 104 -4.18 -2.91 -1.29
N LYS A 105 -3.29 -3.38 -2.17
CA LYS A 105 -1.94 -3.82 -1.79
C LYS A 105 -0.91 -3.19 -2.73
N MET A 106 0.16 -2.66 -2.16
CA MET A 106 1.22 -1.98 -2.89
C MET A 106 2.60 -2.36 -2.36
N ILE A 107 3.56 -2.42 -3.27
CA ILE A 107 4.99 -2.52 -2.93
C ILE A 107 5.69 -1.35 -3.59
N VAL A 108 6.40 -0.56 -2.79
CA VAL A 108 7.26 0.52 -3.27
C VAL A 108 8.69 0.01 -3.39
N TRP A 109 9.26 0.17 -4.58
CA TRP A 109 10.50 -0.44 -5.05
C TRP A 109 11.51 0.65 -5.44
N PRO A 110 12.72 0.68 -4.87
CA PRO A 110 13.77 1.62 -5.29
C PRO A 110 14.47 1.15 -6.57
N CYS A 111 14.71 2.06 -7.53
CA CYS A 111 15.38 1.73 -8.81
C CYS A 111 16.80 1.16 -8.63
N ALA A 112 17.49 1.44 -7.51
CA ALA A 112 18.83 0.90 -7.22
C ALA A 112 18.88 -0.63 -7.16
N VAL A 113 17.75 -1.27 -6.86
CA VAL A 113 17.68 -2.73 -6.66
C VAL A 113 17.47 -3.46 -8.00
N GLY A 114 17.43 -2.72 -9.11
CA GLY A 114 17.14 -3.23 -10.45
C GLY A 114 15.66 -3.51 -10.66
N GLU A 115 15.25 -3.75 -11.90
CA GLU A 115 13.84 -4.01 -12.21
C GLU A 115 13.32 -5.28 -11.52
N PRO A 116 12.06 -5.30 -11.05
CA PRO A 116 11.43 -6.50 -10.54
C PRO A 116 11.44 -7.63 -11.59
N SER A 117 11.82 -8.85 -11.20
CA SER A 117 11.87 -9.96 -12.16
C SER A 117 10.48 -10.30 -12.73
N PRO A 118 10.40 -10.93 -13.92
CA PRO A 118 9.11 -11.32 -14.50
C PRO A 118 8.28 -12.26 -13.61
N ASP A 119 8.93 -13.18 -12.89
CA ASP A 119 8.25 -14.11 -11.97
C ASP A 119 7.65 -13.39 -10.77
N ILE A 120 8.34 -12.37 -10.28
CA ILE A 120 7.90 -11.48 -9.22
C ILE A 120 6.65 -10.71 -9.65
N LEU A 121 6.67 -10.10 -10.85
CA LEU A 121 5.53 -9.34 -11.37
C LEU A 121 4.33 -10.26 -11.60
N LYS A 122 4.58 -11.50 -12.04
CA LYS A 122 3.55 -12.53 -12.17
C LYS A 122 2.92 -12.87 -10.82
N GLU A 123 3.71 -12.97 -9.75
CA GLU A 123 3.20 -13.29 -8.42
C GLU A 123 2.42 -12.11 -7.80
N CYS A 124 2.86 -10.88 -8.03
CA CYS A 124 2.14 -9.67 -7.67
C CYS A 124 0.80 -9.58 -8.39
N ARG A 125 0.77 -9.91 -9.70
CA ARG A 125 -0.47 -9.96 -10.50
C ARG A 125 -1.49 -10.93 -9.92
N LYS A 126 -1.08 -12.15 -9.56
CA LYS A 126 -2.00 -13.14 -8.96
C LYS A 126 -2.67 -12.64 -7.68
N ARG A 127 -2.02 -11.73 -6.95
CA ARG A 127 -2.50 -11.17 -5.66
C ARG A 127 -3.04 -9.75 -5.77
N SER A 128 -3.15 -9.22 -6.99
CA SER A 128 -3.56 -7.82 -7.23
C SER A 128 -2.71 -6.81 -6.45
N ILE A 129 -1.39 -7.00 -6.46
CA ILE A 129 -0.43 -6.10 -5.82
C ILE A 129 0.14 -5.15 -6.87
N THR A 130 -0.06 -3.85 -6.65
CA THR A 130 0.55 -2.80 -7.48
C THR A 130 2.01 -2.63 -7.09
N VAL A 131 2.93 -2.72 -8.05
CA VAL A 131 4.35 -2.39 -7.83
C VAL A 131 4.58 -0.95 -8.27
N ILE A 132 5.27 -0.18 -7.43
CA ILE A 132 5.53 1.24 -7.65
C ILE A 132 7.03 1.44 -7.55
N GLU A 133 7.67 1.86 -8.64
CA GLU A 133 9.11 2.12 -8.67
C GLU A 133 9.41 3.59 -8.40
N SER A 134 10.46 3.83 -7.62
CA SER A 134 11.06 5.15 -7.39
C SER A 134 12.12 5.46 -8.42
N ASP A 135 12.17 6.69 -8.91
CA ASP A 135 13.25 7.17 -9.78
C ASP A 135 14.60 7.34 -9.08
N VAL A 136 14.61 7.41 -7.73
CA VAL A 136 15.84 7.50 -6.93
C VAL A 136 16.19 6.19 -6.21
N PRO A 137 17.50 5.93 -6.00
CA PRO A 137 18.00 4.70 -5.39
C PRO A 137 17.82 4.61 -3.86
N ASP A 138 17.74 5.75 -3.17
CA ASP A 138 17.47 5.88 -1.75
C ASP A 138 16.56 7.11 -1.56
N TRP A 139 15.67 7.07 -0.57
CA TRP A 139 14.75 8.16 -0.22
C TRP A 139 15.25 8.98 0.97
N ASN A 140 16.25 8.49 1.70
CA ASN A 140 16.77 9.19 2.88
C ASN A 140 17.48 10.49 2.49
N GLY A 141 17.04 11.60 3.09
CA GLY A 141 17.64 12.92 2.86
C GLY A 141 17.32 13.55 1.49
N GLN A 142 16.58 12.87 0.62
CA GLN A 142 16.17 13.39 -0.69
C GLN A 142 14.96 14.30 -0.54
N ILE A 143 15.01 15.47 -1.18
CA ILE A 143 13.95 16.49 -1.12
C ILE A 143 12.92 16.25 -2.23
N SER A 144 13.35 15.72 -3.38
CA SER A 144 12.50 15.47 -4.55
C SER A 144 12.82 14.11 -5.16
N PHE A 145 11.77 13.33 -5.40
CA PHE A 145 11.76 12.05 -6.09
C PHE A 145 10.35 11.79 -6.58
N SER A 146 10.23 10.97 -7.62
CA SER A 146 8.96 10.59 -8.21
C SER A 146 8.81 9.08 -8.21
N PHE A 147 7.57 8.62 -8.12
CA PHE A 147 7.26 7.21 -8.21
C PHE A 147 6.31 6.94 -9.38
N HIS A 148 6.51 5.78 -10.02
CA HIS A 148 5.77 5.37 -11.19
C HIS A 148 5.34 3.90 -11.04
N PRO A 149 4.07 3.56 -11.32
CA PRO A 149 3.66 2.17 -11.31
C PRO A 149 4.41 1.34 -12.36
N VAL A 150 4.83 0.14 -11.98
CA VAL A 150 5.44 -0.85 -12.88
C VAL A 150 4.37 -1.87 -13.27
N GLY A 151 3.95 -1.83 -14.53
CA GLY A 151 2.94 -2.73 -15.07
C GLY A 151 1.51 -2.32 -14.71
N GLU A 152 0.73 -3.28 -14.22
CA GLU A 152 -0.70 -3.07 -13.92
C GLU A 152 -0.91 -2.41 -12.56
N VAL A 153 -1.86 -1.47 -12.50
CA VAL A 153 -2.33 -0.87 -11.25
C VAL A 153 -3.66 -1.50 -10.86
N TYR A 154 -3.72 -2.09 -9.67
CA TYR A 154 -4.89 -2.80 -9.20
C TYR A 154 -5.75 -1.92 -8.29
N SER A 155 -7.06 -2.10 -8.43
CA SER A 155 -8.04 -1.54 -7.50
C SER A 155 -8.12 -2.40 -6.23
N PRO A 156 -8.64 -1.86 -5.11
CA PRO A 156 -8.92 -2.68 -3.93
C PRO A 156 -9.80 -3.89 -4.28
N VAL A 157 -9.43 -5.05 -3.76
CA VAL A 157 -10.14 -6.33 -3.97
C VAL A 157 -10.84 -6.78 -2.71
N ALA A 158 -11.91 -7.57 -2.85
CA ALA A 158 -12.63 -8.11 -1.70
C ALA A 158 -11.76 -9.08 -0.89
N LEU A 159 -11.72 -8.89 0.43
CA LEU A 159 -11.07 -9.81 1.36
C LEU A 159 -11.82 -11.15 1.37
N GLY A 160 -11.10 -12.26 1.17
CA GLY A 160 -11.66 -13.61 1.25
C GLY A 160 -12.09 -14.27 -0.06
N LYS A 161 -11.84 -13.66 -1.24
CA LYS A 161 -12.10 -14.31 -2.54
C LYS A 161 -10.97 -15.19 -3.08
N ASP A 162 -9.80 -15.22 -2.45
CA ASP A 162 -8.67 -16.08 -2.86
C ASP A 162 -8.79 -17.53 -2.34
N ARG A 163 -9.98 -18.12 -2.47
CA ARG A 163 -10.16 -19.56 -2.36
C ARG A 163 -10.78 -20.08 -3.64
N LYS A 164 -9.93 -20.46 -4.59
CA LYS A 164 -10.10 -21.63 -5.46
C LYS A 164 -8.78 -21.98 -6.13
#